data_AF-A0AAW4PXX0-F1
#
_entry.id   AF-A0AAW4PXX0-F1
#
_cell.length_a   1.000
_cell.length_b   1.000
_cell.length_c   1.000
_cell.angle_alpha   90.00
_cell.angle_beta   90.00
_cell.angle_gamma   90.00
#
_symmetry.space_group_name_H-M   'P 1'
#
loop_
_entity.id
_entity.type
_entity.pdbx_description
1 polymer ?
#
loop_
_entity_poly.entity_id
_entity_poly.type
_entity_poly.pdbx_seq_one_letter_code
_entity_poly.pdbx_strand_id
1 'polypeptide(L)'
;MSIEEAQIRERCTEAMFERGQNYRTEGRIGRLTRFGDVITADVQGSQSYDVTVDLATTPFEATCTCPYDGPGICKHVVAVLLDVAEQPPDDEREQIERLLQDTDPDALRSFLLDELARNPELRDRLRARLGDEHRSVDDYRADVDQLFDDYTVEYPVVTEAIDFSHFLEQAEQYRSRGRYREAAIIYRALAEGIEANENLIDAAYDHYAKTFQTALDGYVECVQASDLGDDERQEAIAALSERAGDAIGPYAERYREAVETLDSS
;
A
#
# COMPACT_ATOMS: atom_id res chain seq x y z
N MET A 1 -24.18 2.29 8.30
CA MET A 1 -24.81 3.07 7.21
C MET A 1 -25.98 2.24 6.69
N SER A 2 -27.13 2.85 6.37
CA SER A 2 -28.30 2.12 5.84
C SER A 2 -28.40 2.33 4.33
N ILE A 3 -28.64 1.25 3.57
CA ILE A 3 -28.90 1.31 2.13
C ILE A 3 -30.36 1.69 1.92
N GLU A 4 -30.62 2.72 1.13
CA GLU A 4 -31.99 3.11 0.75
C GLU A 4 -32.38 2.53 -0.62
N GLU A 5 -33.65 2.18 -0.80
CA GLU A 5 -34.16 1.64 -2.07
C GLU A 5 -33.87 2.57 -3.27
N ALA A 6 -33.96 3.88 -3.07
CA ALA A 6 -33.66 4.88 -4.11
C ALA A 6 -32.24 4.72 -4.66
N GLN A 7 -31.26 4.47 -3.79
CA GLN A 7 -29.86 4.26 -4.18
C GLN A 7 -29.70 2.97 -5.00
N ILE A 8 -30.50 1.95 -4.71
CA ILE A 8 -30.50 0.69 -5.48
C ILE A 8 -31.05 0.95 -6.88
N ARG A 9 -32.18 1.66 -6.98
CA ARG A 9 -32.85 1.97 -8.26
C ARG A 9 -31.98 2.82 -9.19
N GLU A 10 -31.17 3.74 -8.65
CA GLU A 10 -30.22 4.53 -9.44
C GLU A 10 -29.10 3.68 -10.06
N ARG A 11 -28.83 2.48 -9.54
CA ARG A 11 -27.71 1.62 -9.95
C ARG A 11 -28.13 0.47 -10.87
N CYS A 12 -29.42 0.29 -11.13
CA CYS A 12 -29.92 -0.80 -11.96
C CYS A 12 -31.05 -0.35 -12.89
N THR A 13 -31.33 -1.16 -13.91
CA THR A 13 -32.54 -0.98 -14.73
C THR A 13 -33.77 -1.49 -13.98
N GLU A 14 -34.96 -0.97 -14.30
CA GLU A 14 -36.22 -1.44 -13.68
C GLU A 14 -36.41 -2.95 -13.83
N ALA A 15 -36.04 -3.51 -14.99
CA ALA A 15 -36.11 -4.95 -15.22
C ALA A 15 -35.16 -5.76 -14.32
N MET A 16 -33.98 -5.23 -13.97
CA MET A 16 -33.10 -5.89 -12.98
C MET A 16 -33.62 -5.70 -11.56
N PHE A 17 -34.23 -4.55 -11.27
CA PHE A 17 -34.85 -4.25 -9.99
C PHE A 17 -35.98 -5.23 -9.67
N GLU A 18 -36.96 -5.37 -10.56
CA GLU A 18 -38.07 -6.32 -10.43
C GLU A 18 -37.58 -7.77 -10.26
N ARG A 19 -36.56 -8.16 -11.03
CA ARG A 19 -35.96 -9.49 -10.91
C ARG A 19 -35.24 -9.70 -9.58
N GLY A 20 -34.59 -8.67 -9.06
CA GLY A 20 -33.95 -8.70 -7.74
C GLY A 20 -34.98 -8.87 -6.62
N GLN A 21 -36.10 -8.14 -6.69
CA GLN A 21 -37.23 -8.32 -5.77
C GLN A 21 -37.76 -9.75 -5.78
N ASN A 22 -37.92 -10.35 -6.97
CA ASN A 22 -38.34 -11.73 -7.09
C ASN A 22 -37.33 -12.69 -6.44
N TYR A 23 -36.03 -12.50 -6.69
CA TYR A 23 -34.98 -13.37 -6.12
C TYR A 23 -34.94 -13.31 -4.60
N ARG A 24 -35.14 -12.11 -4.03
CA ARG A 24 -35.26 -11.93 -2.59
C ARG A 24 -36.51 -12.63 -2.04
N THR A 25 -37.68 -12.37 -2.64
CA THR A 25 -38.97 -12.93 -2.20
C THR A 25 -39.01 -14.46 -2.27
N GLU A 26 -38.33 -15.03 -3.28
CA GLU A 26 -38.18 -16.48 -3.45
C GLU A 26 -37.15 -17.11 -2.49
N GLY A 27 -36.51 -16.34 -1.61
CA GLY A 27 -35.56 -16.85 -0.62
C GLY A 27 -34.27 -17.41 -1.24
N ARG A 28 -33.81 -16.83 -2.35
CA ARG A 28 -32.61 -17.30 -3.07
C ARG A 28 -31.29 -16.82 -2.48
N ILE A 29 -31.33 -15.96 -1.47
CA ILE A 29 -30.15 -15.47 -0.77
C ILE A 29 -29.80 -16.51 0.29
N GLY A 30 -28.59 -17.05 0.20
CA GLY A 30 -28.04 -18.02 1.11
C GLY A 30 -27.34 -17.35 2.29
N ARG A 31 -26.08 -17.70 2.52
CA ARG A 31 -25.28 -17.09 3.59
C ARG A 31 -25.09 -15.62 3.28
N LEU A 32 -25.61 -14.75 4.15
CA LEU A 32 -25.46 -13.30 4.11
C LEU A 32 -24.73 -12.86 5.38
N THR A 33 -23.55 -12.27 5.23
CA THR A 33 -22.69 -11.86 6.35
C THR A 33 -22.17 -10.45 6.14
N ARG A 34 -21.86 -9.77 7.24
CA ARG A 34 -21.26 -8.45 7.24
C ARG A 34 -20.04 -8.38 8.13
N PHE A 35 -18.99 -7.76 7.60
CA PHE A 35 -17.76 -7.46 8.32
C PHE A 35 -17.37 -6.00 8.06
N GLY A 36 -17.73 -5.12 9.00
CA GLY A 36 -17.57 -3.67 8.86
C GLY A 36 -18.43 -3.10 7.72
N ASP A 37 -17.78 -2.55 6.71
CA ASP A 37 -18.43 -1.99 5.52
C ASP A 37 -18.59 -3.01 4.38
N VAL A 38 -18.08 -4.23 4.54
CA VAL A 38 -18.15 -5.28 3.52
C VAL A 38 -19.29 -6.24 3.82
N ILE A 39 -20.13 -6.48 2.82
CA ILE A 39 -21.21 -7.46 2.84
C ILE A 39 -20.91 -8.53 1.80
N THR A 40 -21.01 -9.79 2.19
CA THR A 40 -20.88 -10.93 1.29
C THR A 40 -22.12 -11.80 1.33
N ALA A 41 -22.54 -12.28 0.16
CA ALA A 41 -23.68 -13.17 0.06
C ALA A 41 -23.50 -14.24 -1.02
N ASP A 42 -24.03 -15.44 -0.76
CA ASP A 42 -24.17 -16.50 -1.77
C ASP A 42 -25.59 -16.45 -2.34
N VAL A 43 -25.78 -16.25 -3.65
CA VAL A 43 -27.12 -16.13 -4.26
C VAL A 43 -27.38 -17.24 -5.27
N GLN A 44 -28.46 -18.00 -5.08
CA GLN A 44 -28.83 -19.11 -5.94
C GLN A 44 -29.47 -18.63 -7.26
N GLY A 45 -28.79 -18.88 -8.37
CA GLY A 45 -29.30 -18.69 -9.74
C GLY A 45 -29.29 -20.00 -10.52
N SER A 46 -28.74 -19.95 -11.74
CA SER A 46 -28.40 -21.17 -12.50
C SER A 46 -27.31 -21.99 -11.81
N GLN A 47 -26.50 -21.33 -10.98
CA GLN A 47 -25.51 -21.86 -10.05
C GLN A 47 -25.47 -20.90 -8.84
N SER A 48 -24.68 -21.23 -7.82
CA SER A 48 -24.40 -20.27 -6.75
C SER A 48 -23.50 -19.16 -7.28
N TYR A 49 -23.83 -17.91 -6.95
CA TYR A 49 -23.04 -16.74 -7.30
C TYR A 49 -22.70 -15.94 -6.05
N ASP A 50 -21.41 -15.71 -5.85
CA ASP A 50 -20.90 -14.87 -4.78
C ASP A 50 -21.13 -13.40 -5.13
N VAL A 51 -21.70 -12.66 -4.19
CA VAL A 51 -21.94 -11.22 -4.23
C VAL A 51 -21.08 -10.58 -3.15
N THR A 52 -20.37 -9.51 -3.50
CA THR A 52 -19.65 -8.67 -2.54
C THR A 52 -20.09 -7.22 -2.73
N VAL A 53 -20.45 -6.55 -1.63
CA VAL A 53 -20.81 -5.13 -1.59
C VAL A 53 -19.89 -4.42 -0.62
N ASP A 54 -19.24 -3.36 -1.07
CA ASP A 54 -18.40 -2.49 -0.26
C ASP A 54 -19.10 -1.14 -0.03
N LEU A 55 -19.46 -0.88 1.23
CA LEU A 55 -20.17 0.31 1.69
C LEU A 55 -19.23 1.46 2.11
N ALA A 56 -17.91 1.28 2.01
CA ALA A 56 -16.95 2.31 2.40
C ALA A 56 -16.95 3.51 1.44
N THR A 57 -17.44 3.33 0.21
CA THR A 57 -17.53 4.37 -0.82
C THR A 57 -18.97 4.80 -1.09
N THR A 58 -19.14 6.03 -1.58
CA THR A 58 -20.43 6.53 -2.07
C THR A 58 -20.27 7.05 -3.49
N PRO A 59 -20.97 6.47 -4.49
CA PRO A 59 -21.89 5.35 -4.35
C PRO A 59 -21.14 4.03 -4.08
N PHE A 60 -21.75 3.10 -3.33
CA PHE A 60 -21.12 1.83 -2.93
C PHE A 60 -20.63 1.02 -4.14
N GLU A 61 -19.61 0.19 -3.95
CA GLU A 61 -19.15 -0.75 -4.96
C GLU A 61 -19.82 -2.11 -4.77
N ALA A 62 -20.19 -2.76 -5.86
CA ALA A 62 -20.82 -4.07 -5.80
C ALA A 62 -20.36 -4.96 -6.94
N THR A 63 -19.97 -6.17 -6.62
CA THR A 63 -19.50 -7.19 -7.56
C THR A 63 -20.31 -8.47 -7.39
N CYS A 64 -20.47 -9.20 -8.48
CA CYS A 64 -21.11 -10.50 -8.48
C CYS A 64 -20.41 -11.40 -9.51
N THR A 65 -20.15 -12.64 -9.14
CA THR A 65 -19.51 -13.64 -10.02
C THR A 65 -20.39 -14.11 -11.19
N CYS A 66 -21.60 -13.56 -11.33
CA CYS A 66 -22.50 -13.93 -12.41
C CYS A 66 -22.06 -13.34 -13.76
N PRO A 67 -22.33 -14.02 -14.88
CA PRO A 67 -21.85 -13.61 -16.21
C PRO A 67 -22.65 -12.43 -16.80
N TYR A 68 -23.36 -11.67 -15.97
CA TYR A 68 -24.14 -10.53 -16.43
C TYR A 68 -23.21 -9.38 -16.81
N ASP A 69 -23.32 -8.92 -18.06
CA ASP A 69 -22.51 -7.86 -18.68
C ASP A 69 -23.36 -6.66 -19.13
N GLY A 70 -24.63 -6.63 -18.72
CA GLY A 70 -25.57 -5.56 -19.06
C GLY A 70 -25.41 -4.30 -18.19
N PRO A 71 -26.23 -3.26 -18.45
CA PRO A 71 -26.14 -2.00 -17.74
C PRO A 71 -26.59 -2.09 -16.28
N GLY A 72 -25.78 -1.51 -15.39
CA GLY A 72 -26.05 -1.44 -13.96
C GLY A 72 -25.75 -2.74 -13.23
N ILE A 73 -26.16 -2.81 -11.96
CA ILE A 73 -25.96 -3.99 -11.13
C ILE A 73 -26.93 -5.12 -11.50
N CYS A 74 -26.47 -6.36 -11.40
CA CYS A 74 -27.29 -7.52 -11.71
C CYS A 74 -28.37 -7.76 -10.64
N LYS A 75 -29.41 -8.51 -11.00
CA LYS A 75 -30.49 -8.92 -10.08
C LYS A 75 -30.02 -9.58 -8.76
N HIS A 76 -28.86 -10.25 -8.75
CA HIS A 76 -28.34 -10.89 -7.53
C HIS A 76 -27.88 -9.84 -6.52
N VAL A 77 -27.14 -8.84 -6.99
CA VAL A 77 -26.73 -7.69 -6.18
C VAL A 77 -27.97 -6.93 -5.68
N VAL A 78 -28.93 -6.66 -6.58
CA VAL A 78 -30.19 -6.01 -6.19
C VAL A 78 -30.89 -6.78 -5.07
N ALA A 79 -31.02 -8.11 -5.19
CA ALA A 79 -31.67 -8.94 -4.17
C ALA A 79 -30.99 -8.80 -2.80
N VAL A 80 -29.65 -8.85 -2.77
CA VAL A 80 -28.84 -8.70 -1.56
C VAL A 80 -29.03 -7.30 -0.95
N LEU A 81 -28.94 -6.24 -1.76
CA LEU A 81 -29.10 -4.87 -1.27
C LEU A 81 -30.50 -4.61 -0.69
N LEU A 82 -31.54 -5.15 -1.33
CA LEU A 82 -32.92 -5.06 -0.82
C LEU A 82 -33.08 -5.79 0.50
N ASP A 83 -32.43 -6.95 0.65
CA ASP A 83 -32.50 -7.73 1.88
C ASP A 83 -31.78 -7.05 3.04
N VAL A 84 -30.58 -6.55 2.79
CA VAL A 84 -29.79 -5.77 3.76
C VAL A 84 -30.50 -4.46 4.15
N ALA A 85 -31.18 -3.79 3.21
CA ALA A 85 -31.90 -2.55 3.49
C ALA A 85 -33.06 -2.77 4.48
N GLU A 86 -33.71 -3.93 4.44
CA GLU A 86 -34.80 -4.26 5.36
C GLU A 86 -34.29 -4.91 6.65
N GLN A 87 -33.33 -5.82 6.54
CA GLN A 87 -32.80 -6.64 7.63
C GLN A 87 -31.28 -6.68 7.53
N PRO A 88 -30.57 -5.64 8.03
CA PRO A 88 -29.13 -5.61 7.97
C PRO A 88 -28.56 -6.75 8.83
N PRO A 89 -27.65 -7.58 8.29
CA PRO A 89 -26.98 -8.61 9.07
C PRO A 89 -26.14 -7.98 10.19
N ASP A 90 -25.97 -8.74 11.28
CA ASP A 90 -25.10 -8.35 12.39
C ASP A 90 -23.67 -8.12 11.88
N ASP A 91 -23.02 -7.08 12.41
CA ASP A 91 -21.65 -6.76 12.06
C ASP A 91 -20.69 -7.58 12.94
N GLU A 92 -20.03 -8.57 12.35
CA GLU A 92 -19.09 -9.43 13.06
C GLU A 92 -17.77 -8.72 13.42
N ARG A 93 -17.51 -7.53 12.85
CA ARG A 93 -16.24 -6.82 13.02
C ARG A 93 -15.95 -6.50 14.48
N GLU A 94 -16.90 -5.94 15.22
CA GLU A 94 -16.68 -5.57 16.63
C GLU A 94 -16.40 -6.79 17.51
N GLN A 95 -16.94 -7.96 17.16
CA GLN A 95 -16.66 -9.20 17.88
C GLN A 95 -15.25 -9.71 17.58
N ILE A 96 -14.84 -9.69 16.31
CA ILE A 96 -13.49 -10.10 15.91
C ILE A 96 -12.44 -9.11 16.40
N GLU A 97 -12.69 -7.81 16.38
CA GLU A 97 -11.77 -6.80 16.91
C GLU A 97 -11.51 -7.01 18.41
N ARG A 98 -12.56 -7.27 19.21
CA ARG A 98 -12.39 -7.60 20.63
C ARG A 98 -11.61 -8.90 20.81
N LEU A 99 -11.91 -9.93 20.02
CA LEU A 99 -11.16 -11.19 20.07
C LEU A 99 -9.68 -10.96 19.78
N LEU A 100 -9.36 -10.16 18.75
CA LEU A 100 -7.98 -9.83 18.39
C LEU A 100 -7.27 -9.01 19.48
N GLN A 101 -7.97 -8.09 20.15
CA GLN A 101 -7.44 -7.28 21.25
C GLN A 101 -7.15 -8.12 22.50
N ASP A 102 -8.03 -9.08 22.82
CA ASP A 102 -7.92 -9.92 24.01
C ASP A 102 -6.98 -11.13 23.80
N THR A 103 -6.58 -11.40 22.56
CA THR A 103 -5.72 -12.54 22.21
C THR A 103 -4.25 -12.22 22.47
N ASP A 104 -3.53 -13.21 23.02
CA ASP A 104 -2.10 -13.14 23.19
C ASP A 104 -1.36 -12.95 21.84
N PRO A 105 -0.40 -12.01 21.72
CA PRO A 105 0.27 -11.73 20.45
C PRO A 105 0.97 -12.94 19.82
N ASP A 106 1.54 -13.85 20.61
CA ASP A 106 2.21 -15.05 20.09
C ASP A 106 1.20 -16.06 19.55
N ALA A 107 0.05 -16.20 20.22
CA ALA A 107 -1.06 -17.01 19.73
C ALA A 107 -1.62 -16.47 18.40
N LEU A 108 -1.80 -15.15 18.29
CA LEU A 108 -2.25 -14.50 17.05
C LEU A 108 -1.24 -14.68 15.92
N ARG A 109 0.05 -14.51 16.21
CA ARG A 109 1.14 -14.74 15.25
C ARG A 109 1.16 -16.18 14.75
N SER A 110 1.02 -17.15 15.66
CA SER A 110 0.96 -18.57 15.30
C SER A 110 -0.22 -18.87 14.39
N PHE A 111 -1.42 -18.37 14.75
CA PHE A 111 -2.61 -18.53 13.93
C PHE A 111 -2.43 -17.93 12.53
N LEU A 112 -1.90 -16.72 12.43
CA LEU A 112 -1.67 -16.06 11.14
C LEU A 112 -0.66 -16.84 10.29
N LEU A 113 0.43 -17.34 10.88
CA LEU A 113 1.42 -18.16 10.16
C LEU A 113 0.80 -19.46 9.62
N ASP A 114 -0.07 -20.11 10.39
CA ASP A 114 -0.77 -21.33 9.97
C ASP A 114 -1.75 -21.05 8.80
N GLU A 115 -2.44 -19.91 8.81
CA GLU A 115 -3.30 -19.49 7.68
C GLU A 115 -2.48 -19.15 6.43
N LEU A 116 -1.37 -18.42 6.60
CA LEU A 116 -0.47 -18.06 5.50
C LEU A 116 0.21 -19.28 4.87
N ALA A 117 0.50 -20.33 5.65
CA ALA A 117 1.05 -21.57 5.13
C ALA A 117 0.11 -22.26 4.13
N ARG A 118 -1.20 -22.05 4.28
CA ARG A 118 -2.26 -22.69 3.49
C ARG A 118 -2.84 -21.81 2.39
N ASN A 119 -2.51 -20.51 2.37
CA ASN A 119 -3.13 -19.53 1.47
C ASN A 119 -2.08 -18.64 0.79
N PRO A 120 -1.57 -19.04 -0.40
CA PRO A 120 -0.58 -18.28 -1.16
C PRO A 120 -1.02 -16.84 -1.47
N GLU A 121 -2.29 -16.64 -1.84
CA GLU A 121 -2.84 -15.32 -2.19
C GLU A 121 -2.88 -14.39 -0.99
N LEU A 122 -3.14 -14.92 0.22
CA LEU A 122 -3.03 -14.14 1.45
C LEU A 122 -1.59 -13.73 1.74
N ARG A 123 -0.59 -14.60 1.44
CA ARG A 123 0.84 -14.22 1.57
C ARG A 123 1.21 -13.08 0.63
N ASP A 124 0.76 -13.15 -0.61
CA ASP A 124 1.07 -12.12 -1.60
C ASP A 124 0.43 -10.79 -1.22
N ARG A 125 -0.84 -10.80 -0.77
CA ARG A 125 -1.49 -9.59 -0.23
C ARG A 125 -0.81 -9.04 1.02
N LEU A 126 -0.38 -9.91 1.93
CA LEU A 126 0.35 -9.49 3.12
C LEU A 126 1.67 -8.82 2.75
N ARG A 127 2.44 -9.40 1.82
CA ARG A 127 3.69 -8.78 1.31
C ARG A 127 3.42 -7.48 0.58
N ALA A 128 2.40 -7.40 -0.26
CA ALA A 128 2.05 -6.15 -0.93
C ALA A 128 1.64 -5.04 0.05
N ARG A 129 1.04 -5.42 1.19
CA ARG A 129 0.50 -4.47 2.17
C ARG A 129 1.48 -4.05 3.26
N LEU A 130 2.34 -4.99 3.70
CA LEU A 130 3.27 -4.84 4.83
C LEU A 130 4.74 -5.05 4.43
N GLY A 131 5.02 -5.54 3.22
CA GLY A 131 6.37 -5.88 2.78
C GLY A 131 7.31 -4.68 2.65
N ASP A 132 6.79 -3.45 2.67
CA ASP A 132 7.61 -2.23 2.75
C ASP A 132 8.03 -1.88 4.19
N GLU A 133 7.45 -2.47 5.26
CA GLU A 133 7.79 -2.12 6.66
C GLU A 133 9.11 -2.74 7.15
N HIS A 134 9.74 -3.61 6.37
CA HIS A 134 10.99 -4.30 6.74
C HIS A 134 12.07 -4.23 5.67
N ARG A 135 11.88 -3.41 4.64
CA ARG A 135 12.91 -3.22 3.61
C ARG A 135 14.07 -2.46 4.22
N SER A 136 15.26 -2.99 4.03
CA SER A 136 16.51 -2.38 4.44
C SER A 136 16.94 -1.29 3.44
N VAL A 137 17.96 -0.52 3.81
CA VAL A 137 18.60 0.44 2.88
C VAL A 137 19.11 -0.30 1.64
N ASP A 138 19.67 -1.50 1.81
CA ASP A 138 20.17 -2.32 0.71
C ASP A 138 19.06 -2.79 -0.24
N ASP A 139 17.87 -3.12 0.28
CA ASP A 139 16.75 -3.54 -0.57
C ASP A 139 16.27 -2.41 -1.47
N TYR A 140 16.19 -1.18 -0.96
CA TYR A 140 15.80 -0.02 -1.79
C TYR A 140 16.92 0.41 -2.74
N ARG A 141 18.19 0.28 -2.32
CA ARG A 141 19.32 0.58 -3.19
C ARG A 141 19.39 -0.38 -4.37
N ALA A 142 19.11 -1.67 -4.15
CA ALA A 142 19.02 -2.64 -5.23
C ALA A 142 17.95 -2.29 -6.28
N ASP A 143 16.81 -1.73 -5.86
CA ASP A 143 15.80 -1.22 -6.81
C ASP A 143 16.31 -0.01 -7.60
N VAL A 144 17.06 0.90 -6.96
CA VAL A 144 17.68 2.05 -7.64
C VAL A 144 18.71 1.57 -8.66
N ASP A 145 19.59 0.64 -8.27
CA ASP A 145 20.57 0.02 -9.17
C ASP A 145 19.90 -0.64 -10.36
N GLN A 146 18.79 -1.37 -10.14
CA GLN A 146 18.01 -1.99 -11.21
C GLN A 146 17.46 -0.96 -12.20
N LEU A 147 17.06 0.24 -11.75
CA LEU A 147 16.64 1.31 -12.66
C LEU A 147 17.80 1.79 -13.55
N PHE A 148 19.02 1.89 -13.02
CA PHE A 148 20.19 2.21 -13.85
C PHE A 148 20.52 1.09 -14.83
N ASP A 149 20.43 -0.17 -14.41
CA ASP A 149 20.63 -1.34 -15.26
C ASP A 149 19.63 -1.36 -16.42
N ASP A 150 18.36 -1.08 -16.15
CA ASP A 150 17.29 -1.03 -17.17
C ASP A 150 17.54 0.04 -18.23
N TYR A 151 18.08 1.19 -17.84
CA TYR A 151 18.43 2.28 -18.76
C TYR A 151 19.76 2.06 -19.49
N THR A 152 20.59 1.11 -19.02
CA THR A 152 21.89 0.82 -19.63
C THR A 152 21.92 -0.47 -20.46
N VAL A 153 20.77 -1.10 -20.71
CA VAL A 153 20.66 -2.30 -21.55
C VAL A 153 21.14 -2.06 -22.98
N GLU A 154 20.72 -0.95 -23.61
CA GLU A 154 21.06 -0.64 -25.00
C GLU A 154 22.33 0.22 -25.14
N TYR A 155 22.60 1.07 -24.15
CA TYR A 155 23.74 1.99 -24.12
C TYR A 155 24.44 1.90 -22.78
N PRO A 156 25.78 1.92 -22.70
CA PRO A 156 26.50 1.71 -21.44
C PRO A 156 26.38 2.87 -20.43
N VAL A 157 25.62 3.91 -20.78
CA VAL A 157 25.42 5.12 -19.98
C VAL A 157 23.98 5.59 -20.09
N VAL A 158 23.51 6.24 -19.03
CA VAL A 158 22.19 6.86 -18.95
C VAL A 158 22.28 8.29 -19.44
N THR A 159 21.53 8.59 -20.49
CA THR A 159 21.43 9.95 -21.07
C THR A 159 20.08 10.62 -20.78
N GLU A 160 19.13 9.86 -20.24
CA GLU A 160 17.79 10.34 -19.89
C GLU A 160 17.65 10.54 -18.38
N ALA A 161 16.60 11.23 -17.95
CA ALA A 161 16.27 11.38 -16.54
C ALA A 161 15.47 10.16 -16.07
N ILE A 162 16.07 9.29 -15.26
CA ILE A 162 15.37 8.19 -14.59
C ILE A 162 14.33 8.77 -13.62
N ASP A 163 13.12 8.26 -13.66
CA ASP A 163 12.06 8.69 -12.75
C ASP A 163 12.18 7.99 -11.39
N PHE A 164 12.53 8.76 -10.35
CA PHE A 164 12.62 8.29 -8.96
C PHE A 164 11.41 8.73 -8.11
N SER A 165 10.35 9.26 -8.72
CA SER A 165 9.18 9.79 -8.02
C SER A 165 8.56 8.78 -7.05
N HIS A 166 8.51 7.50 -7.42
CA HIS A 166 7.97 6.44 -6.57
C HIS A 166 8.63 6.38 -5.19
N PHE A 167 9.96 6.43 -5.11
CA PHE A 167 10.70 6.41 -3.84
C PHE A 167 10.40 7.65 -3.00
N LEU A 168 10.41 8.84 -3.63
CA LEU A 168 10.15 10.11 -2.93
C LEU A 168 8.72 10.17 -2.40
N GLU A 169 7.73 9.71 -3.17
CA GLU A 169 6.34 9.64 -2.77
C GLU A 169 6.13 8.64 -1.63
N GLN A 170 6.78 7.48 -1.68
CA GLN A 170 6.75 6.49 -0.59
C GLN A 170 7.37 7.03 0.70
N ALA A 171 8.54 7.68 0.62
CA ALA A 171 9.20 8.29 1.76
C ALA A 171 8.32 9.37 2.40
N GLU A 172 7.69 10.24 1.57
CA GLU A 172 6.79 11.28 2.05
C GLU A 172 5.51 10.70 2.70
N GLN A 173 5.02 9.57 2.18
CA GLN A 173 3.91 8.83 2.76
C GLN A 173 4.23 8.25 4.15
N TYR A 174 5.47 7.82 4.39
CA TYR A 174 5.91 7.44 5.73
C TYR A 174 6.07 8.66 6.63
N ARG A 175 6.73 9.72 6.13
CA ARG A 175 6.95 10.98 6.85
C ARG A 175 5.65 11.62 7.33
N SER A 176 4.63 11.70 6.47
CA SER A 176 3.30 12.26 6.78
C SER A 176 2.52 11.46 7.84
N ARG A 177 2.91 10.21 8.10
CA ARG A 177 2.33 9.35 9.15
C ARG A 177 3.20 9.33 10.42
N GLY A 178 4.21 10.17 10.52
CA GLY A 178 5.16 10.23 11.64
C GLY A 178 6.15 9.05 11.70
N ARG A 179 6.26 8.30 10.59
CA ARG A 179 7.13 7.12 10.48
C ARG A 179 8.48 7.50 9.90
N TYR A 180 9.22 8.29 10.68
CA TYR A 180 10.46 8.92 10.23
C TYR A 180 11.60 7.93 10.00
N ARG A 181 11.67 6.82 10.76
CA ARG A 181 12.70 5.78 10.56
C ARG A 181 12.59 5.11 9.19
N GLU A 182 11.37 4.77 8.79
CA GLU A 182 11.09 4.12 7.51
C GLU A 182 11.29 5.09 6.33
N ALA A 183 10.90 6.35 6.49
CA ALA A 183 11.19 7.39 5.51
C ALA A 183 12.71 7.59 5.34
N ALA A 184 13.47 7.61 6.45
CA ALA A 184 14.93 7.74 6.42
C ALA A 184 15.60 6.59 5.64
N ILE A 185 15.11 5.36 5.77
CA ILE A 185 15.64 4.21 5.00
C ILE A 185 15.55 4.47 3.49
N ILE A 186 14.39 4.91 3.00
CA ILE A 186 14.15 5.14 1.57
C ILE A 186 15.00 6.31 1.06
N TYR A 187 14.99 7.42 1.80
CA TYR A 187 15.77 8.60 1.45
C TYR A 187 17.27 8.32 1.38
N ARG A 188 17.80 7.59 2.37
CA ARG A 188 19.20 7.17 2.38
C ARG A 188 19.53 6.28 1.18
N ALA A 189 18.72 5.26 0.94
CA ALA A 189 18.92 4.33 -0.17
C ALA A 189 18.92 5.04 -1.53
N LEU A 190 18.01 5.99 -1.73
CA LEU A 190 17.92 6.77 -2.96
C LEU A 190 19.16 7.66 -3.16
N ALA A 191 19.61 8.37 -2.11
CA ALA A 191 20.80 9.21 -2.19
C ALA A 191 22.06 8.36 -2.50
N GLU A 192 22.28 7.29 -1.75
CA GLU A 192 23.42 6.39 -1.94
C GLU A 192 23.38 5.67 -3.29
N GLY A 193 22.21 5.25 -3.76
CA GLY A 193 22.05 4.59 -5.06
C GLY A 193 22.36 5.52 -6.23
N ILE A 194 21.89 6.78 -6.18
CA ILE A 194 22.21 7.77 -7.23
C ILE A 194 23.72 8.05 -7.27
N GLU A 195 24.35 8.26 -6.11
CA GLU A 195 25.78 8.57 -6.05
C GLU A 195 26.65 7.36 -6.44
N ALA A 196 26.29 6.14 -6.01
CA ALA A 196 27.02 4.94 -6.41
C ALA A 196 27.01 4.70 -7.94
N ASN A 197 25.96 5.14 -8.63
CA ASN A 197 25.80 5.03 -10.07
C ASN A 197 26.25 6.28 -10.84
N GLU A 198 26.95 7.24 -10.21
CA GLU A 198 27.40 8.49 -10.85
C GLU A 198 28.13 8.25 -12.18
N ASN A 199 28.97 7.23 -12.25
CA ASN A 199 29.78 6.92 -13.43
C ASN A 199 28.95 6.49 -14.66
N LEU A 200 27.69 6.11 -14.46
CA LEU A 200 26.78 5.74 -15.55
C LEU A 200 26.03 6.97 -16.10
N ILE A 201 26.06 8.11 -15.41
CA ILE A 201 25.28 9.31 -15.79
C ILE A 201 26.09 10.14 -16.79
N ASP A 202 25.61 10.23 -18.04
CA ASP A 202 26.26 11.02 -19.11
C ASP A 202 25.49 12.30 -19.45
N ALA A 203 24.22 12.40 -19.03
CA ALA A 203 23.41 13.62 -19.19
C ALA A 203 22.37 13.76 -18.06
N ALA A 204 21.53 14.81 -18.16
CA ALA A 204 20.54 15.16 -17.13
C ALA A 204 21.13 15.36 -15.72
N TYR A 205 22.38 15.82 -15.62
CA TYR A 205 23.08 16.02 -14.34
C TYR A 205 22.28 16.81 -13.30
N ASP A 206 21.57 17.86 -13.73
CA ASP A 206 20.73 18.68 -12.84
C ASP A 206 19.60 17.87 -12.19
N HIS A 207 19.03 16.89 -12.90
CA HIS A 207 17.99 16.01 -12.38
C HIS A 207 18.53 15.10 -11.28
N TYR A 208 19.65 14.43 -11.53
CA TYR A 208 20.28 13.53 -10.56
C TYR A 208 20.80 14.30 -9.34
N ALA A 209 21.49 15.42 -9.54
CA ALA A 209 21.97 16.27 -8.46
C ALA A 209 20.83 16.80 -7.58
N LYS A 210 19.71 17.23 -8.18
CA LYS A 210 18.54 17.69 -7.44
C LYS A 210 17.86 16.55 -6.69
N THR A 211 17.74 15.37 -7.31
CA THR A 211 17.10 14.20 -6.69
C THR A 211 17.94 13.69 -5.52
N PHE A 212 19.25 13.58 -5.70
CA PHE A 212 20.21 13.27 -4.64
C PHE A 212 20.07 14.24 -3.47
N GLN A 213 20.11 15.55 -3.72
CA GLN A 213 19.99 16.56 -2.67
C GLN A 213 18.65 16.44 -1.93
N THR A 214 17.55 16.29 -2.66
CA THR A 214 16.22 16.09 -2.08
C THR A 214 16.18 14.87 -1.17
N ALA A 215 16.80 13.78 -1.59
CA ALA A 215 16.86 12.55 -0.81
C ALA A 215 17.74 12.71 0.44
N LEU A 216 18.92 13.31 0.31
CA LEU A 216 19.81 13.53 1.44
C LEU A 216 19.21 14.48 2.49
N ASP A 217 18.57 15.58 2.06
CA ASP A 217 17.88 16.50 2.96
C ASP A 217 16.72 15.79 3.67
N GLY A 218 15.93 15.01 2.94
CA GLY A 218 14.85 14.19 3.51
C GLY A 218 15.35 13.18 4.55
N TYR A 219 16.51 12.55 4.32
CA TYR A 219 17.14 11.66 5.30
C TYR A 219 17.51 12.41 6.58
N VAL A 220 18.22 13.54 6.47
CA VAL A 220 18.65 14.36 7.62
C VAL A 220 17.44 14.83 8.43
N GLU A 221 16.41 15.36 7.78
CA GLU A 221 15.17 15.79 8.42
C GLU A 221 14.50 14.62 9.18
N CYS A 222 14.46 13.43 8.58
CA CYS A 222 13.87 12.26 9.21
C CYS A 222 14.68 11.77 10.41
N VAL A 223 16.01 11.78 10.34
CA VAL A 223 16.88 11.43 11.49
C VAL A 223 16.69 12.42 12.63
N GLN A 224 16.58 13.72 12.34
CA GLN A 224 16.31 14.75 13.35
C GLN A 224 14.93 14.61 13.99
N ALA A 225 13.90 14.31 13.19
CA ALA A 225 12.52 14.17 13.66
C ALA A 225 12.22 12.82 14.33
N SER A 226 13.07 11.81 14.11
CA SER A 226 12.94 10.50 14.72
C SER A 226 13.34 10.54 16.20
N ASP A 227 12.60 9.81 17.04
CA ASP A 227 12.95 9.54 18.43
C ASP A 227 14.02 8.43 18.52
N LEU A 228 15.20 8.69 17.91
CA LEU A 228 16.36 7.77 17.89
C LEU A 228 17.13 7.83 19.21
N GLY A 229 17.62 6.67 19.66
CA GLY A 229 18.62 6.63 20.72
C GLY A 229 19.97 7.19 20.26
N ASP A 230 20.84 7.57 21.20
CA ASP A 230 22.17 8.12 20.91
C ASP A 230 23.01 7.20 20.02
N ASP A 231 22.97 5.89 20.26
CA ASP A 231 23.68 4.88 19.47
C ASP A 231 23.15 4.84 18.02
N GLU A 232 21.83 4.84 17.81
CA GLU A 232 21.22 4.82 16.48
C GLU A 232 21.53 6.10 15.69
N ARG A 233 21.54 7.25 16.38
CA ARG A 233 21.94 8.53 15.78
C ARG A 233 23.42 8.52 15.37
N GLN A 234 24.29 7.98 16.22
CA GLN A 234 25.71 7.89 15.91
C GLN A 234 25.98 6.93 14.74
N GLU A 235 25.22 5.85 14.61
CA GLU A 235 25.26 4.95 13.45
C GLU A 235 24.82 5.68 12.17
N ALA A 236 23.75 6.49 12.24
CA ALA A 236 23.29 7.31 11.12
C ALA A 236 24.35 8.32 10.64
N ILE A 237 25.06 8.96 11.58
CA ILE A 237 26.15 9.91 11.29
C ILE A 237 27.38 9.18 10.74
N ALA A 238 27.73 8.03 11.30
CA ALA A 238 28.86 7.22 10.86
C ALA A 238 28.67 6.75 9.40
N ALA A 239 27.45 6.35 9.05
CA ALA A 239 27.10 5.98 7.68
C ALA A 239 27.32 7.15 6.68
N LEU A 240 26.84 8.35 7.00
CA LEU A 240 27.08 9.53 6.14
C LEU A 240 28.57 9.89 6.07
N SER A 241 29.30 9.73 7.17
CA SER A 241 30.74 10.00 7.22
C SER A 241 31.54 9.03 6.34
N GLU A 242 31.15 7.76 6.30
CA GLU A 242 31.70 6.76 5.37
C GLU A 242 31.44 7.18 3.92
N ARG A 243 30.19 7.53 3.58
CA ARG A 243 29.87 8.04 2.23
C ARG A 243 30.63 9.32 1.88
N ALA A 244 30.82 10.25 2.82
CA ALA A 244 31.59 11.47 2.60
C ALA A 244 33.08 11.21 2.28
N GLY A 245 33.62 10.08 2.73
CA GLY A 245 34.98 9.63 2.44
C GLY A 245 35.11 8.93 1.07
N ASP A 246 34.07 8.18 0.68
CA ASP A 246 34.08 7.38 -0.55
C ASP A 246 33.60 8.14 -1.79
N ALA A 247 32.63 9.04 -1.63
CA ALA A 247 32.01 9.77 -2.72
C ALA A 247 32.99 10.75 -3.38
N ILE A 248 32.71 11.10 -4.64
CA ILE A 248 33.55 11.99 -5.45
C ILE A 248 32.85 13.33 -5.67
N GLY A 249 33.65 14.38 -5.84
CA GLY A 249 33.18 15.67 -6.33
C GLY A 249 32.12 16.31 -5.42
N PRO A 250 30.99 16.79 -6.00
CA PRO A 250 29.98 17.54 -5.25
C PRO A 250 29.22 16.68 -4.22
N TYR A 251 29.10 15.37 -4.42
CA TYR A 251 28.38 14.48 -3.50
C TYR A 251 29.07 14.38 -2.14
N ALA A 252 30.40 14.28 -2.15
CA ALA A 252 31.20 14.19 -0.92
C ALA A 252 31.04 15.41 -0.01
N GLU A 253 30.93 16.61 -0.60
CA GLU A 253 30.71 17.84 0.17
C GLU A 253 29.31 17.85 0.81
N ARG A 254 28.29 17.45 0.06
CA ARG A 254 26.92 17.36 0.60
C ARG A 254 26.79 16.38 1.76
N TYR A 255 27.47 15.24 1.67
CA TYR A 255 27.52 14.31 2.80
C TYR A 255 28.20 14.91 4.05
N ARG A 256 29.26 15.71 3.90
CA ARG A 256 29.89 16.42 5.03
C ARG A 256 28.95 17.44 5.66
N GLU A 257 28.26 18.24 4.84
CA GLU A 257 27.26 19.20 5.32
C GLU A 257 26.13 18.50 6.09
N ALA A 258 25.69 17.34 5.63
CA ALA A 258 24.69 16.51 6.31
C ALA A 258 25.20 15.98 7.66
N VAL A 259 26.46 15.52 7.73
CA VAL A 259 27.11 15.11 9.00
C VAL A 259 27.15 16.27 9.99
N GLU A 260 27.62 17.45 9.57
CA GLU A 260 27.68 18.64 10.42
C GLU A 260 26.30 19.05 10.95
N THR A 261 25.27 18.91 10.11
CA THR A 261 23.88 19.19 10.48
C THR A 261 23.40 18.24 11.58
N LEU A 262 23.67 16.94 11.46
CA LEU A 262 23.27 15.96 12.46
C LEU A 262 24.09 16.03 13.76
N ASP A 263 25.38 16.36 13.68
CA ASP A 263 26.26 16.56 14.84
C ASP A 263 25.87 17.79 15.68
N SER A 264 25.23 18.78 15.05
CA SER A 264 24.85 20.04 15.70
C SER A 264 23.41 20.06 16.25
N SER A 265 22.66 18.97 16.05
CA SER A 265 21.23 18.83 16.41
C SER A 265 21.02 18.07 17.71
#